data_AF-A0A0A2JEE7-F1
#
_entry.id   AF-A0A0A2JEE7-F1
#
_cell.length_a   1.000
_cell.length_b   1.000
_cell.length_c   1.000
_cell.angle_alpha   90.00
_cell.angle_beta   90.00
_cell.angle_gamma   90.00
#
_symmetry.space_group_name_H-M   'P 1'
#
loop_
_entity.id
_entity.type
_entity.pdbx_description
1 polymer ?
#
loop_
_entity_poly.entity_id
_entity_poly.type
_entity_poly.pdbx_seq_one_letter_code
_entity_poly.pdbx_strand_id
1 'polypeptide(L)'
;MPITLTTAKHPPRGWKLQRVAEVEELFEQSCPKEHDGSKRLVGSSFTKDLFDTSYISASENGFVWAVFHAYSQHHNLVLRPEDVWFTILSQLSFFVIAHSEELRHLFVAHKDTVRLEVMTNDTLDTVDFGEMAMRLTEFMKERVVDPDLRDWIMPAFSTTTASDEVVAAIIIMGSMQKYFSYQFTLRCGIPSVTLLGDRED
;
A
#
# COMPACT_ATOMS: atom_id res chain seq x y z
N MET A 1 -3.98 -24.29 6.81
CA MET A 1 -3.80 -25.23 5.68
C MET A 1 -4.56 -24.68 4.48
N PRO A 2 -3.94 -24.55 3.30
CA PRO A 2 -4.65 -24.13 2.10
C PRO A 2 -5.68 -25.19 1.68
N ILE A 3 -6.79 -24.75 1.09
CA ILE A 3 -7.83 -25.61 0.53
C ILE A 3 -7.75 -25.53 -0.99
N THR A 4 -7.61 -26.68 -1.66
CA THR A 4 -7.60 -26.78 -3.13
C THR A 4 -8.83 -27.53 -3.60
N LEU A 5 -9.59 -26.91 -4.50
CA LEU A 5 -10.78 -27.51 -5.12
C LEU A 5 -10.52 -27.76 -6.60
N THR A 6 -10.82 -28.96 -7.09
CA THR A 6 -10.77 -29.27 -8.52
C THR A 6 -12.11 -28.92 -9.16
N THR A 7 -12.14 -27.81 -9.91
CA THR A 7 -13.36 -27.30 -10.55
C THR A 7 -13.54 -27.78 -12.00
N ALA A 8 -12.48 -28.27 -12.65
CA ALA A 8 -12.49 -28.75 -14.03
C ALA A 8 -11.61 -29.99 -14.22
N LYS A 9 -11.92 -30.81 -15.24
CA LYS A 9 -11.22 -32.09 -15.53
C LYS A 9 -9.99 -31.93 -16.41
N HIS A 10 -9.80 -30.80 -17.09
CA HIS A 10 -8.68 -30.57 -17.99
C HIS A 10 -7.45 -30.04 -17.22
N PRO A 11 -6.22 -30.25 -17.70
CA PRO A 11 -5.03 -29.66 -17.10
C PRO A 11 -5.00 -28.13 -17.29
N PRO A 12 -4.20 -27.40 -16.48
CA PRO A 12 -4.01 -25.98 -16.66
C PRO A 12 -3.20 -25.66 -17.93
N ARG A 13 -3.42 -24.49 -18.52
CA ARG A 13 -2.62 -23.97 -19.65
C ARG A 13 -1.50 -23.04 -19.15
N GLY A 14 -0.44 -22.92 -19.95
CA GLY A 14 0.64 -21.97 -19.68
C GLY A 14 0.19 -20.52 -19.81
N TRP A 15 0.71 -19.66 -18.95
CA TRP A 15 0.46 -18.22 -18.96
C TRP A 15 1.02 -17.57 -20.24
N LYS A 16 0.29 -16.61 -20.81
CA LYS A 16 0.60 -16.04 -22.13
C LYS A 16 0.89 -14.54 -22.14
N LEU A 17 0.52 -13.81 -21.08
CA LEU A 17 0.82 -12.38 -21.01
C LEU A 17 2.32 -12.18 -20.82
N GLN A 18 2.82 -11.03 -21.29
CA GLN A 18 4.23 -10.71 -21.24
C GLN A 18 4.72 -10.63 -19.78
N ARG A 19 5.93 -11.14 -19.54
CA ARG A 19 6.64 -10.97 -18.27
C ARG A 19 7.27 -9.58 -18.21
N VAL A 20 7.17 -8.95 -17.04
CA VAL A 20 7.98 -7.76 -16.70
C VAL A 20 9.27 -8.18 -16.01
N ALA A 21 10.35 -7.44 -16.28
CA ALA A 21 11.68 -7.75 -15.77
C ALA A 21 12.03 -6.97 -14.49
N GLU A 22 11.58 -5.73 -14.37
CA GLU A 22 11.93 -4.84 -13.25
C GLU A 22 10.70 -4.06 -12.74
N VAL A 23 10.85 -3.40 -11.58
CA VAL A 23 9.73 -2.74 -10.89
C VAL A 23 9.20 -1.51 -11.63
N GLU A 24 10.08 -0.74 -12.26
CA GLU A 24 9.68 0.44 -13.04
C GLU A 24 8.77 0.03 -14.20
N GLU A 25 9.11 -1.06 -14.89
CA GLU A 25 8.30 -1.63 -15.97
C GLU A 25 6.95 -2.13 -15.45
N LEU A 26 6.94 -2.77 -14.27
CA LEU A 26 5.69 -3.19 -13.62
C LEU A 26 4.78 -2.00 -13.30
N PHE A 27 5.35 -0.90 -12.79
CA PHE A 27 4.61 0.31 -12.47
C PHE A 27 4.06 1.00 -13.73
N GLU A 28 4.91 1.18 -14.74
CA GLU A 28 4.53 1.79 -16.03
C GLU A 28 3.38 1.02 -16.70
N GLN A 29 3.49 -0.30 -16.79
CA GLN A 29 2.49 -1.11 -17.50
C GLN A 29 1.22 -1.35 -16.69
N SER A 30 1.28 -1.35 -15.36
CA SER A 30 0.10 -1.58 -14.51
C SER A 30 -0.70 -0.30 -14.27
N CYS A 31 -0.04 0.87 -14.25
CA CYS A 31 -0.64 2.16 -13.92
C CYS A 31 -0.02 3.29 -14.78
N PRO A 32 -0.24 3.30 -16.12
CA PRO A 32 0.49 4.19 -17.03
C PRO A 32 0.25 5.69 -16.74
N LYS A 33 -0.97 6.06 -16.33
CA LYS A 33 -1.30 7.46 -16.02
C LYS A 33 -0.58 7.95 -14.77
N GLU A 34 -0.54 7.13 -13.73
CA GLU A 34 0.15 7.42 -12.48
C GLU A 34 1.67 7.43 -12.69
N HIS A 35 2.19 6.55 -13.55
CA HIS A 35 3.59 6.55 -13.96
C HIS A 35 3.98 7.85 -14.68
N ASP A 36 3.22 8.27 -15.70
CA ASP A 36 3.47 9.51 -16.44
C ASP A 36 3.39 10.77 -15.55
N GLY A 37 2.54 10.71 -14.52
CA GLY A 37 2.41 11.77 -13.51
C GLY A 37 3.50 11.75 -12.43
N SER A 38 4.33 10.71 -12.38
CA SER A 38 5.33 10.48 -11.34
C SER A 38 6.74 10.82 -11.84
N LYS A 39 7.56 11.42 -10.96
CA LYS A 39 8.97 11.73 -11.31
C LYS A 39 9.91 10.53 -11.15
N ARG A 40 9.65 9.70 -10.14
CA ARG A 40 10.43 8.50 -9.82
C ARG A 40 9.67 7.62 -8.82
N LEU A 41 10.03 6.34 -8.78
CA LEU A 41 9.67 5.44 -7.70
C LEU A 41 10.56 5.72 -6.47
N VAL A 42 9.96 5.80 -5.28
CA VAL A 42 10.68 6.06 -4.01
C VAL A 42 10.82 4.81 -3.13
N GLY A 43 10.14 3.72 -3.47
CA GLY A 43 10.19 2.46 -2.75
C GLY A 43 9.34 1.39 -3.43
N SER A 44 9.63 0.13 -3.13
CA SER A 44 8.88 -1.02 -3.66
C SER A 44 8.97 -2.21 -2.70
N SER A 45 7.90 -2.98 -2.61
CA SER A 45 7.90 -4.30 -1.97
C SER A 45 8.37 -5.43 -2.91
N PHE A 46 8.47 -5.15 -4.21
CA PHE A 46 8.98 -6.10 -5.20
C PHE A 46 10.51 -6.10 -5.18
N THR A 47 11.10 -7.22 -4.76
CA THR A 47 12.54 -7.42 -4.79
C THR A 47 12.99 -7.92 -6.16
N LYS A 48 14.26 -7.68 -6.51
CA LYS A 48 14.84 -8.18 -7.76
C LYS A 48 14.76 -9.71 -7.88
N ASP A 49 15.02 -10.42 -6.78
CA ASP A 49 14.94 -11.88 -6.70
C ASP A 49 13.54 -12.42 -7.02
N LEU A 50 12.49 -11.66 -6.69
CA LEU A 50 11.12 -12.04 -7.01
C LEU A 50 10.90 -12.06 -8.53
N PHE A 51 11.45 -11.11 -9.27
CA PHE A 51 11.37 -11.11 -10.73
C PHE A 51 12.14 -12.28 -11.33
N ASP A 52 13.27 -12.70 -10.73
CA ASP A 52 14.07 -13.83 -11.22
C ASP A 52 13.41 -15.20 -10.95
N THR A 53 12.70 -15.34 -9.83
CA THR A 53 12.09 -16.59 -9.38
C THR A 53 10.63 -16.76 -9.80
N SER A 54 9.93 -15.67 -10.15
CA SER A 54 8.50 -15.67 -10.46
C SER A 54 8.18 -15.05 -11.82
N TYR A 55 7.12 -15.54 -12.45
CA TYR A 55 6.59 -14.94 -13.69
C TYR A 55 5.57 -13.87 -13.33
N ILE A 56 5.99 -12.60 -13.32
CA ILE A 56 5.13 -11.46 -13.02
C ILE A 56 4.71 -10.80 -14.34
N SER A 57 3.40 -10.55 -14.49
CA SER A 57 2.83 -9.75 -15.58
C SER A 57 2.14 -8.53 -15.00
N ALA A 58 2.33 -7.38 -15.64
CA ALA A 58 1.60 -6.17 -15.31
C ALA A 58 0.12 -6.30 -15.66
N SER A 59 -0.73 -5.72 -14.82
CA SER A 59 -2.17 -5.69 -15.03
C SER A 59 -2.79 -4.57 -14.22
N GLU A 60 -3.58 -3.72 -14.88
CA GLU A 60 -4.59 -2.92 -14.18
C GLU A 60 -5.54 -3.88 -13.44
N ASN A 61 -6.10 -3.50 -12.28
CA ASN A 61 -7.11 -4.31 -11.56
C ASN A 61 -6.72 -5.80 -11.37
N GLY A 62 -5.48 -6.07 -10.94
CA GLY A 62 -4.86 -7.39 -10.97
C GLY A 62 -5.69 -8.54 -10.38
N PHE A 63 -6.44 -8.32 -9.29
CA PHE A 63 -7.31 -9.37 -8.71
C PHE A 63 -8.42 -9.80 -9.67
N VAL A 64 -9.16 -8.85 -10.25
CA VAL A 64 -10.30 -9.14 -11.14
C VAL A 64 -9.82 -9.84 -12.41
N TRP A 65 -8.74 -9.34 -13.00
CA TRP A 65 -8.18 -9.94 -14.22
C TRP A 65 -7.54 -11.30 -13.96
N ALA A 66 -6.89 -11.51 -12.82
CA ALA A 66 -6.38 -12.84 -12.46
C ALA A 66 -7.50 -13.89 -12.41
N VAL A 67 -8.63 -13.57 -11.78
CA VAL A 67 -9.81 -14.45 -11.75
C VAL A 67 -10.37 -14.68 -13.16
N PHE A 68 -10.51 -13.61 -13.94
CA PHE A 68 -11.04 -13.68 -15.30
C PHE A 68 -10.14 -14.54 -16.22
N HIS A 69 -8.83 -14.35 -16.17
CA HIS A 69 -7.86 -15.12 -16.95
C HIS A 69 -7.83 -16.58 -16.52
N ALA A 70 -7.82 -16.85 -15.21
CA ALA A 70 -7.85 -18.21 -14.72
C ALA A 70 -9.06 -18.99 -15.21
N TYR A 71 -10.24 -18.38 -15.16
CA TYR A 71 -11.46 -18.97 -15.70
C TYR A 71 -11.40 -19.13 -17.22
N SER A 72 -11.08 -18.06 -17.95
CA SER A 72 -11.21 -18.01 -19.42
C SER A 72 -10.11 -18.77 -20.16
N GLN A 73 -8.95 -18.94 -19.53
CA GLN A 73 -7.77 -19.52 -20.16
C GLN A 73 -7.30 -20.80 -19.47
N HIS A 74 -8.09 -21.33 -18.53
CA HIS A 74 -7.82 -22.57 -17.81
C HIS A 74 -6.50 -22.51 -17.01
N HIS A 75 -6.29 -21.48 -16.20
CA HIS A 75 -5.16 -21.45 -15.26
C HIS A 75 -5.58 -21.97 -13.89
N ASN A 76 -4.61 -22.46 -13.12
CA ASN A 76 -4.80 -22.62 -11.69
C ASN A 76 -4.87 -21.23 -11.05
N LEU A 77 -5.73 -21.09 -10.05
CA LEU A 77 -5.89 -19.84 -9.31
C LEU A 77 -5.57 -20.09 -7.83
N VAL A 78 -4.66 -19.29 -7.29
CA VAL A 78 -4.36 -19.22 -5.86
C VAL A 78 -4.77 -17.83 -5.39
N LEU A 79 -5.60 -17.78 -4.35
CA LEU A 79 -6.04 -16.53 -3.74
C LEU A 79 -5.62 -16.54 -2.27
N ARG A 80 -5.16 -15.40 -1.79
CA ARG A 80 -4.98 -15.13 -0.37
C ARG A 80 -6.19 -14.34 0.15
N PRO A 81 -6.54 -14.45 1.45
CA PRO A 81 -7.59 -13.63 2.06
C PRO A 81 -7.41 -12.12 1.83
N GLU A 82 -6.17 -11.65 1.81
CA GLU A 82 -5.79 -10.25 1.61
C GLU A 82 -6.22 -9.74 0.23
N ASP A 83 -6.15 -10.56 -0.83
CA ASP A 83 -6.51 -10.16 -2.20
C ASP A 83 -8.01 -9.76 -2.27
N VAL A 84 -8.85 -10.50 -1.54
CA VAL A 84 -10.29 -10.22 -1.42
C VAL A 84 -10.53 -9.04 -0.47
N TRP A 85 -9.83 -9.02 0.66
CA TRP A 85 -9.98 -7.98 1.69
C TRP A 85 -9.62 -6.59 1.16
N PHE A 86 -8.48 -6.45 0.47
CA PHE A 86 -8.07 -5.18 -0.13
C PHE A 86 -9.01 -4.74 -1.25
N THR A 87 -9.63 -5.67 -1.98
CA THR A 87 -10.66 -5.33 -2.96
C THR A 87 -11.89 -4.71 -2.27
N ILE A 88 -12.35 -5.30 -1.16
CA ILE A 88 -13.45 -4.77 -0.35
C ILE A 88 -13.09 -3.39 0.19
N LEU A 89 -11.92 -3.25 0.82
CA LEU A 89 -11.48 -1.99 1.40
C LEU A 89 -11.30 -0.89 0.36
N SER A 90 -10.80 -1.21 -0.83
CA SER A 90 -10.66 -0.23 -1.92
C SER A 90 -12.03 0.32 -2.36
N GLN A 91 -13.05 -0.54 -2.48
CA GLN A 91 -14.40 -0.09 -2.82
C GLN A 91 -15.05 0.70 -1.68
N LEU A 92 -14.87 0.26 -0.44
CA LEU A 92 -15.32 1.01 0.74
C LEU A 92 -14.65 2.39 0.80
N SER A 93 -13.37 2.47 0.47
CA SER A 93 -12.61 3.73 0.39
C SER A 93 -13.27 4.72 -0.55
N PHE A 94 -13.56 4.29 -1.78
CA PHE A 94 -14.24 5.15 -2.77
C PHE A 94 -15.62 5.61 -2.28
N PHE A 95 -16.37 4.72 -1.63
CA PHE A 95 -17.67 5.07 -1.06
C PHE A 95 -17.54 6.12 0.04
N VAL A 96 -16.62 5.94 0.99
CA VAL A 96 -16.37 6.90 2.09
C VAL A 96 -15.94 8.26 1.55
N ILE A 97 -15.07 8.29 0.53
CA ILE A 97 -14.62 9.54 -0.08
C ILE A 97 -15.80 10.28 -0.75
N ALA A 98 -16.63 9.55 -1.50
CA ALA A 98 -17.78 10.13 -2.21
C ALA A 98 -18.87 10.66 -1.26
N HIS A 99 -19.05 10.02 -0.11
CA HIS A 99 -20.08 10.34 0.88
C HIS A 99 -19.52 10.94 2.18
N SER A 100 -18.37 11.60 2.10
CA SER A 100 -17.59 11.98 3.30
C SER A 100 -18.34 12.84 4.31
N GLU A 101 -19.12 13.84 3.87
CA GLU A 101 -19.87 14.67 4.82
C GLU A 101 -21.06 13.95 5.45
N GLU A 102 -21.73 13.06 4.71
CA GLU A 102 -22.83 12.24 5.22
C GLU A 102 -22.33 11.27 6.29
N LEU A 103 -21.14 10.68 6.07
CA LEU A 103 -20.55 9.66 6.92
C LEU A 103 -19.62 10.23 8.00
N ARG A 104 -19.31 11.53 7.99
CA ARG A 104 -18.31 12.16 8.88
C ARG A 104 -18.49 11.77 10.34
N HIS A 105 -19.73 11.82 10.83
CA HIS A 105 -20.09 11.52 12.21
C HIS A 105 -19.79 10.06 12.64
N LEU A 106 -19.62 9.14 11.69
CA LEU A 106 -19.23 7.75 11.95
C LEU A 106 -17.72 7.61 12.14
N PHE A 107 -16.92 8.50 11.54
CA PHE A 107 -15.47 8.37 11.52
C PHE A 107 -14.76 9.36 12.43
N VAL A 108 -15.21 10.62 12.50
CA VAL A 108 -14.52 11.68 13.25
C VAL A 108 -15.51 12.60 13.98
N ALA A 109 -15.09 13.09 15.15
CA ALA A 109 -15.87 14.07 15.93
C ALA A 109 -15.62 15.53 15.49
N HIS A 110 -14.55 15.78 14.74
CA HIS A 110 -14.18 17.12 14.29
C HIS A 110 -14.83 17.49 12.95
N LYS A 111 -15.18 18.77 12.81
CA LYS A 111 -15.79 19.31 11.58
C LYS A 111 -14.75 19.60 10.50
N ASP A 112 -13.62 20.17 10.89
CA ASP A 112 -12.55 20.53 9.97
C ASP A 112 -11.63 19.35 9.65
N THR A 113 -10.77 19.50 8.64
CA THR A 113 -9.72 18.53 8.35
C THR A 113 -8.57 18.68 9.34
N VAL A 114 -8.20 17.60 10.03
CA VAL A 114 -7.11 17.61 11.02
C VAL A 114 -5.80 17.12 10.38
N ARG A 115 -4.71 17.85 10.60
CA ARG A 115 -3.39 17.43 10.11
C ARG A 115 -2.76 16.40 11.03
N LEU A 116 -2.29 15.30 10.46
CA LEU A 116 -1.45 14.29 11.08
C LEU A 116 -0.05 14.36 10.47
N GLU A 117 0.98 14.41 11.31
CA GLU A 117 2.35 14.60 10.88
C GLU A 117 3.31 13.61 11.55
N VAL A 118 4.14 12.96 10.74
CA VAL A 118 5.25 12.13 11.20
C VAL A 118 6.56 12.79 10.79
N MET A 119 7.45 12.99 11.76
CA MET A 119 8.78 13.55 11.57
C MET A 119 9.84 12.46 11.67
N THR A 120 10.82 12.48 10.76
CA THR A 120 12.04 11.67 10.86
C THR A 120 13.28 12.48 10.48
N ASN A 121 14.46 12.02 10.89
CA ASN A 121 15.76 12.58 10.50
C ASN A 121 16.37 11.86 9.27
N ASP A 122 15.62 10.96 8.64
CA ASP A 122 16.05 10.24 7.44
C ASP A 122 15.95 11.11 6.18
N THR A 123 16.62 10.67 5.10
CA THR A 123 16.51 11.30 3.78
C THR A 123 15.42 10.63 2.96
N LEU A 124 15.09 11.25 1.82
CA LEU A 124 14.11 10.71 0.88
C LEU A 124 14.48 9.31 0.35
N ASP A 125 15.78 8.98 0.36
CA ASP A 125 16.30 7.72 -0.17
C ASP A 125 16.50 6.65 0.93
N THR A 126 16.46 7.04 2.22
CA THR A 126 16.68 6.10 3.35
C THR A 126 15.44 5.89 4.21
N VAL A 127 14.43 6.74 4.08
CA VAL A 127 13.23 6.67 4.91
C VAL A 127 12.36 5.47 4.55
N ASP A 128 11.86 4.77 5.57
CA ASP A 128 10.84 3.74 5.41
C ASP A 128 9.44 4.38 5.40
N PHE A 129 8.93 4.63 4.19
CA PHE A 129 7.57 5.18 4.02
C PHE A 129 6.47 4.24 4.52
N GLY A 130 6.71 2.93 4.53
CA GLY A 130 5.77 1.96 5.07
C GLY A 130 5.62 2.12 6.57
N GLU A 131 6.75 2.23 7.29
CA GLU A 131 6.74 2.53 8.72
C GLU A 131 6.09 3.90 9.02
N MET A 132 6.38 4.92 8.21
CA MET A 132 5.74 6.23 8.37
C MET A 132 4.22 6.17 8.20
N ALA A 133 3.74 5.41 7.20
CA ALA A 133 2.31 5.19 6.99
C ALA A 133 1.67 4.47 8.19
N MET A 134 2.32 3.43 8.70
CA MET A 134 1.88 2.72 9.91
C MET A 134 1.76 3.67 11.11
N ARG A 135 2.77 4.51 11.36
CA ARG A 135 2.72 5.51 12.45
C ARG A 135 1.58 6.52 12.29
N LEU A 136 1.29 6.95 11.06
CA LEU A 136 0.14 7.82 10.80
C LEU A 136 -1.19 7.15 11.15
N THR A 137 -1.34 5.85 10.89
CA THR A 137 -2.57 5.13 11.28
C THR A 137 -2.76 5.06 12.79
N GLU A 138 -1.67 4.97 13.56
CA GLU A 138 -1.75 5.02 15.03
C GLU A 138 -2.20 6.41 15.52
N PHE A 139 -1.65 7.49 14.95
CA PHE A 139 -2.12 8.84 15.28
C PHE A 139 -3.57 9.08 14.87
N MET A 140 -4.02 8.44 13.78
CA MET A 140 -5.41 8.48 13.36
C MET A 140 -6.32 7.78 14.37
N LYS A 141 -5.88 6.64 14.94
CA LYS A 141 -6.64 5.88 15.97
C LYS A 141 -7.01 6.75 17.17
N GLU A 142 -6.18 7.72 17.54
CA GLU A 142 -6.46 8.67 18.63
C GLU A 142 -7.51 9.74 18.28
N ARG A 143 -7.88 9.88 17.01
CA ARG A 143 -8.71 10.98 16.49
C ARG A 143 -9.99 10.52 15.80
N VAL A 144 -10.18 9.21 15.64
CA VAL A 144 -11.42 8.62 15.15
C VAL A 144 -12.41 8.37 16.29
N VAL A 145 -13.70 8.25 15.95
CA VAL A 145 -14.76 8.00 16.93
C VAL A 145 -14.70 6.56 17.45
N ASP A 146 -14.45 5.61 16.56
CA ASP A 146 -14.33 4.19 16.89
C ASP A 146 -12.84 3.79 16.99
N PRO A 147 -12.32 3.51 18.20
CA PRO A 147 -10.92 3.12 18.39
C PRO A 147 -10.58 1.77 17.74
N ASP A 148 -11.57 0.90 17.50
CA ASP A 148 -11.36 -0.42 16.91
C ASP A 148 -11.31 -0.37 15.39
N LEU A 149 -11.66 0.78 14.78
CA LEU A 149 -11.69 0.96 13.32
C LEU A 149 -10.37 0.57 12.66
N ARG A 150 -9.24 0.99 13.24
CA ARG A 150 -7.92 0.65 12.70
C ARG A 150 -7.73 -0.87 12.70
N ASP A 151 -7.98 -1.50 13.84
CA ASP A 151 -7.72 -2.92 14.05
C ASP A 151 -8.67 -3.78 13.20
N TRP A 152 -9.87 -3.27 12.90
CA TRP A 152 -10.80 -3.90 11.95
C TRP A 152 -10.30 -3.85 10.51
N ILE A 153 -9.65 -2.75 10.09
CA ILE A 153 -9.15 -2.61 8.71
C ILE A 153 -7.84 -3.39 8.50
N MET A 154 -6.96 -3.39 9.50
CA MET A 154 -5.66 -4.07 9.41
C MET A 154 -5.84 -5.59 9.24
N PRO A 155 -5.23 -6.21 8.22
CA PRO A 155 -5.38 -7.65 7.99
C PRO A 155 -4.61 -8.45 9.05
N ALA A 156 -5.26 -9.42 9.68
CA ALA A 156 -4.64 -10.32 10.67
C ALA A 156 -4.82 -11.81 10.28
N PHE A 157 -4.68 -12.12 9.00
CA PHE A 157 -4.77 -13.50 8.50
C PHE A 157 -3.43 -14.23 8.67
N SER A 158 -3.45 -15.56 8.61
CA SER A 158 -2.23 -16.36 8.69
C SER A 158 -1.26 -16.16 7.52
N THR A 159 -1.70 -15.47 6.47
CA THR A 159 -0.95 -15.15 5.25
C THR A 159 -0.49 -13.69 5.20
N THR A 160 -0.86 -12.87 6.19
CA THR A 160 -0.54 -11.44 6.22
C THR A 160 0.98 -11.29 6.28
N THR A 161 1.51 -10.45 5.40
CA THR A 161 2.92 -10.01 5.43
C THR A 161 3.01 -8.55 5.89
N ALA A 162 4.22 -8.10 6.24
CA ALA A 162 4.47 -6.68 6.54
C ALA A 162 4.09 -5.75 5.37
N SER A 163 4.26 -6.20 4.12
CA SER A 163 3.82 -5.42 2.95
C SER A 163 2.29 -5.30 2.90
N ASP A 164 1.55 -6.33 3.31
CA ASP A 164 0.09 -6.31 3.36
C ASP A 164 -0.40 -5.32 4.44
N GLU A 165 0.29 -5.24 5.59
CA GLU A 165 0.01 -4.24 6.63
C GLU A 165 0.20 -2.80 6.11
N VAL A 166 1.29 -2.54 5.39
CA VAL A 166 1.55 -1.22 4.78
C VAL A 166 0.49 -0.88 3.73
N VAL A 167 0.09 -1.84 2.88
CA VAL A 167 -0.99 -1.63 1.91
C VAL A 167 -2.30 -1.25 2.61
N ALA A 168 -2.65 -1.96 3.68
CA ALA A 168 -3.84 -1.63 4.48
C ALA A 168 -3.75 -0.21 5.07
N ALA A 169 -2.60 0.16 5.63
CA ALA A 169 -2.37 1.50 6.18
C ALA A 169 -2.58 2.60 5.12
N ILE A 170 -2.05 2.41 3.91
CA ILE A 170 -2.22 3.35 2.80
C ILE A 170 -3.70 3.43 2.37
N ILE A 171 -4.42 2.30 2.32
CA ILE A 171 -5.85 2.29 2.00
C ILE A 171 -6.66 3.06 3.05
N ILE A 172 -6.37 2.89 4.34
CA ILE A 172 -7.03 3.65 5.43
C ILE A 172 -6.76 5.15 5.25
N MET A 173 -5.49 5.51 5.05
CA MET A 173 -5.09 6.91 4.85
C MET A 173 -5.84 7.53 3.67
N GLY A 174 -5.91 6.83 2.53
CA GLY A 174 -6.66 7.27 1.36
C GLY A 174 -8.16 7.39 1.62
N SER A 175 -8.74 6.44 2.36
CA SER A 175 -10.16 6.45 2.72
C SER A 175 -10.53 7.65 3.59
N MET A 176 -9.63 8.06 4.49
CA MET A 176 -9.87 9.14 5.44
C MET A 176 -9.33 10.50 4.99
N GLN A 177 -8.87 10.64 3.74
CA GLN A 177 -8.26 11.87 3.22
C GLN A 177 -9.16 13.11 3.21
N LYS A 178 -10.48 12.94 3.38
CA LYS A 178 -11.44 14.05 3.54
C LYS A 178 -11.54 14.56 4.99
N TYR A 179 -11.12 13.74 5.94
CA TYR A 179 -11.14 14.06 7.37
C TYR A 179 -9.75 14.44 7.90
N PHE A 180 -8.70 13.84 7.34
CA PHE A 180 -7.32 14.12 7.73
C PHE A 180 -6.48 14.61 6.56
N SER A 181 -5.51 15.48 6.86
CA SER A 181 -4.39 15.77 5.96
C SER A 181 -3.12 15.14 6.51
N TYR A 182 -2.28 14.60 5.64
CA TYR A 182 -1.09 13.86 6.05
C TYR A 182 0.17 14.62 5.64
N GLN A 183 1.14 14.68 6.56
CA GLN A 183 2.45 15.24 6.26
C GLN A 183 3.58 14.34 6.77
N PHE A 184 4.56 14.14 5.90
CA PHE A 184 5.86 13.59 6.25
C PHE A 184 6.87 14.73 6.25
N THR A 185 7.60 14.88 7.35
CA THR A 185 8.63 15.90 7.50
C THR A 185 9.98 15.22 7.71
N LEU A 186 10.82 15.29 6.69
CA LEU A 186 12.20 14.84 6.72
C LEU A 186 13.09 15.98 7.23
N ARG A 187 13.87 15.72 8.27
CA ARG A 187 14.72 16.70 8.93
C ARG A 187 16.17 16.43 8.61
N CYS A 188 16.92 17.50 8.33
CA CYS A 188 18.37 17.42 8.16
C CYS A 188 19.08 17.62 9.50
N GLY A 189 20.26 17.00 9.63
CA GLY A 189 21.20 17.24 10.72
C GLY A 189 22.59 17.56 10.18
N ILE A 190 23.41 18.26 10.97
CA ILE A 190 24.84 18.44 10.67
C ILE A 190 25.56 17.21 11.22
N PRO A 191 26.16 16.34 10.38
CA PRO A 191 26.73 15.08 10.85
C PRO A 191 27.93 15.27 11.79
N SER A 192 28.74 16.29 11.53
CA SER A 192 29.86 16.67 12.38
C SER A 192 30.16 18.16 12.22
N VAL A 193 30.48 18.82 13.32
CA VAL A 193 31.06 20.17 13.32
C VAL A 193 32.47 20.04 13.87
N THR A 194 33.47 20.42 13.07
CA THR A 194 34.85 20.56 13.54
C THR A 194 35.14 22.04 13.70
N LEU A 195 35.28 22.49 14.95
CA LEU A 195 35.82 23.81 15.24
C LEU A 195 37.34 23.71 15.19
N LEU A 196 37.95 24.46 14.28
CA LEU A 196 39.40 24.58 14.17
C LEU A 196 39.87 25.73 15.07
N GLY A 197 41.10 25.63 15.55
CA GLY A 197 41.73 26.60 16.45
C GLY A 197 42.44 25.91 17.61
N ASP A 198 43.42 26.58 18.17
CA ASP A 198 44.14 26.14 19.36
C ASP A 198 43.53 26.79 20.61
N ARG A 199 44.14 26.60 21.79
CA ARG A 199 43.62 27.21 23.04
C ARG A 199 43.73 28.75 23.04
N GLU A 200 44.66 29.25 22.23
CA GLU A 200 45.10 30.64 22.16
C GLU A 200 44.22 31.50 21.25
N ASP A 201 43.39 30.88 20.40
CA ASP A 201 42.38 31.52 19.55
C ASP A 201 41.09 31.84 20.33
#